data_AF-A0A538K7Z9-F1
#
_entry.id   AF-A0A538K7Z9-F1
#
_cell.length_a   1.000
_cell.length_b   1.000
_cell.length_c   1.000
_cell.angle_alpha   90.00
_cell.angle_beta   90.00
_cell.angle_gamma   90.00
#
_symmetry.space_group_name_H-M   'P 1'
#
loop_
_entity.id
_entity.type
_entity.pdbx_description
1 polymer ?
#
loop_
_entity_poly.entity_id
_entity_poly.type
_entity_poly.pdbx_seq_one_letter_code
_entity_poly.pdbx_strand_id
1 'polypeptide(L)'
;MTRSHTIARRASLVLASAVAAVATSFGVASAQSGYGAPSGASPAPAAPAQPAAATRPPVAAAVKRKIDVNLFAPANGDRVSPTGWFVDLAANYGTGLSRTGFSTPQLTGPAAHANAAPAPGAFGPGHDDKWPGLIVLLSTAKAGSGQNLANLFNLTGVTNRSKGKAQLWSTWLVGAPNFGQNVQSRILVAIAADKNGNGVFDDAPDVVPDADGDGIVGTRDLKAFGVASNIERRKFFIGS
;
A
#
# COMPACT_ATOMS: atom_id res chain seq x y z
N MET A 1 6.10 -75.43 -12.07
CA MET A 1 7.17 -74.85 -12.91
C MET A 1 7.21 -73.35 -12.66
N THR A 2 8.12 -72.95 -11.79
CA THR A 2 8.37 -71.60 -11.29
C THR A 2 9.25 -70.85 -12.28
N ARG A 3 8.89 -69.64 -12.70
CA ARG A 3 9.80 -68.70 -13.36
C ARG A 3 9.73 -67.34 -12.67
N SER A 4 10.73 -67.12 -11.81
CA SER A 4 11.13 -65.81 -11.30
C SER A 4 11.62 -64.93 -12.44
N HIS A 5 11.11 -63.71 -12.53
CA HIS A 5 11.77 -62.63 -13.26
C HIS A 5 12.19 -61.54 -12.27
N THR A 6 13.46 -61.63 -11.88
CA THR A 6 14.24 -60.58 -11.22
C THR A 6 14.47 -59.46 -12.24
N ILE A 7 14.07 -58.22 -11.93
CA ILE A 7 14.53 -57.03 -12.65
C ILE A 7 15.21 -56.09 -11.67
N ALA A 8 16.40 -55.67 -12.08
CA ALA A 8 17.47 -55.09 -11.30
C ALA A 8 17.16 -53.69 -10.76
N ARG A 9 17.58 -53.48 -9.50
CA ARG A 9 17.89 -52.15 -8.95
C ARG A 9 18.99 -51.50 -9.78
N ARG A 10 18.74 -50.31 -10.32
CA ARG A 10 19.81 -49.39 -10.75
C ARG A 10 19.95 -48.29 -9.71
N ALA A 11 21.05 -48.38 -8.96
CA ALA A 11 21.58 -47.26 -8.20
C ALA A 11 22.32 -46.34 -9.17
N SER A 12 21.94 -45.07 -9.23
CA SER A 12 22.68 -44.04 -9.94
C SER A 12 23.25 -43.04 -8.94
N LEU A 13 24.54 -43.25 -8.70
CA LEU A 13 25.62 -42.33 -8.39
C LEU A 13 25.29 -40.88 -8.02
N VAL A 14 25.74 -40.53 -6.81
CA VAL A 14 25.96 -39.21 -6.24
C VAL A 14 26.87 -38.37 -7.13
N LEU A 15 26.45 -37.17 -7.52
CA LEU A 15 27.35 -36.07 -7.89
C LEU A 15 27.11 -34.91 -6.92
N ALA A 16 27.92 -34.86 -5.86
CA ALA A 16 28.02 -33.68 -5.01
C ALA A 16 28.87 -32.64 -5.75
N SER A 17 28.24 -31.58 -6.25
CA SER A 17 28.96 -30.41 -6.75
C SER A 17 29.16 -29.44 -5.58
N ALA A 18 30.39 -29.39 -5.07
CA ALA A 18 30.82 -28.40 -4.09
C ALA A 18 30.90 -27.03 -4.78
N VAL A 19 30.10 -26.06 -4.31
CA VAL A 19 30.27 -24.65 -4.66
C VAL A 19 31.03 -23.99 -3.51
N ALA A 20 32.24 -23.53 -3.84
CA ALA A 20 33.14 -22.85 -2.93
C ALA A 20 32.52 -21.56 -2.39
N ALA A 21 32.58 -21.39 -1.06
CA ALA A 21 32.28 -20.14 -0.40
C ALA A 21 33.37 -19.12 -0.73
N VAL A 22 33.00 -18.05 -1.45
CA VAL A 22 33.83 -16.85 -1.58
C VAL A 22 33.46 -15.92 -0.42
N ALA A 23 34.35 -15.84 0.56
CA ALA A 23 34.31 -14.81 1.60
C ALA A 23 34.92 -13.52 1.04
N THR A 24 34.11 -12.52 0.74
CA THR A 24 34.58 -11.15 0.52
C THR A 24 34.40 -10.34 1.80
N SER A 25 35.53 -10.00 2.43
CA SER A 25 35.62 -9.03 3.51
C SER A 25 35.33 -7.62 2.97
N PHE A 26 34.30 -6.95 3.50
CA PHE A 26 34.12 -5.51 3.29
C PHE A 26 35.03 -4.75 4.26
N GLY A 27 36.11 -4.19 3.71
CA GLY A 27 36.96 -3.22 4.41
C GLY A 27 36.22 -1.89 4.59
N VAL A 28 36.32 -1.32 5.79
CA VAL A 28 35.79 0.00 6.12
C VAL A 28 36.80 1.04 5.61
N ALA A 29 36.46 1.75 4.54
CA ALA A 29 37.26 2.87 4.06
C ALA A 29 36.72 4.18 4.66
N SER A 30 37.46 4.73 5.63
CA SER A 30 37.27 6.08 6.15
C SER A 30 37.84 7.10 5.15
N ALA A 31 36.98 7.80 4.42
CA ALA A 31 37.39 8.93 3.59
C ALA A 31 37.24 10.23 4.39
N GLN A 32 38.37 10.71 4.90
CA GLN A 32 38.55 12.02 5.50
C GLN A 32 38.91 12.99 4.37
N SER A 33 37.93 13.75 3.87
CA SER A 33 38.18 14.80 2.87
C SER A 33 38.25 16.15 3.59
N GLY A 34 39.49 16.62 3.77
CA GLY A 34 39.78 17.99 4.17
C GLY A 34 39.49 18.97 3.04
N TYR A 35 38.84 20.06 3.38
CA TYR A 35 38.84 21.29 2.61
C TYR A 35 39.25 22.43 3.55
N GLY A 36 40.36 23.08 3.18
CA GLY A 36 40.93 24.20 3.91
C GLY A 36 40.04 25.44 3.89
N ALA A 37 40.15 26.23 4.95
CA ALA A 37 39.51 27.52 5.07
C ALA A 37 40.30 28.60 4.29
N PRO A 38 39.61 29.47 3.51
CA PRO A 38 40.11 30.80 3.23
C PRO A 38 39.46 31.82 4.19
N SER A 39 40.33 32.52 4.91
CA SER A 39 40.06 33.74 5.67
C SER A 39 39.81 34.92 4.72
N GLY A 40 38.73 35.67 4.93
CA GLY A 40 38.48 36.94 4.25
C GLY A 40 37.06 37.44 4.52
N ALA A 41 36.88 38.22 5.60
CA ALA A 41 35.60 38.85 5.91
C ALA A 41 35.46 40.17 5.13
N SER A 42 34.46 40.25 4.26
CA SER A 42 33.93 41.51 3.72
C SER A 42 32.53 41.75 4.31
N PRO A 43 32.17 43.00 4.65
CA PRO A 43 30.88 43.29 5.29
C PRO A 43 29.71 43.07 4.32
N ALA A 44 28.65 42.43 4.83
CA ALA A 44 27.41 42.20 4.10
C ALA A 44 26.65 43.53 3.87
N PRO A 45 26.04 43.75 2.69
CA PRO A 45 25.19 44.91 2.47
C PRO A 45 23.88 44.79 3.25
N ALA A 46 23.33 45.93 3.67
CA ALA A 46 22.10 46.02 4.45
C ALA A 46 20.90 45.43 3.70
N ALA A 47 20.11 44.59 4.40
CA ALA A 47 18.90 43.99 3.86
C ALA A 47 17.80 45.04 3.65
N PRO A 48 17.05 45.01 2.53
CA PRO A 48 15.89 45.87 2.34
C PRO A 48 14.74 45.46 3.26
N ALA A 49 13.97 46.44 3.72
CA ALA A 49 12.85 46.26 4.64
C ALA A 49 11.75 45.36 4.04
N GLN A 50 11.34 44.33 4.80
CA GLN A 50 10.20 43.47 4.47
C GLN A 50 8.87 44.23 4.65
N PRO A 51 7.96 44.23 3.65
CA PRO A 51 6.62 44.77 3.83
C PRO A 51 5.82 43.90 4.83
N ALA A 52 5.02 44.56 5.67
CA ALA A 52 4.23 43.92 6.71
C ALA A 52 3.26 42.87 6.13
N ALA A 53 3.28 41.68 6.71
CA ALA A 53 2.40 40.57 6.33
C ALA A 53 0.93 40.91 6.63
N ALA A 54 0.08 40.91 5.60
CA ALA A 54 -1.36 41.00 5.77
C ALA A 54 -1.86 39.75 6.51
N THR A 55 -2.58 39.95 7.61
CA THR A 55 -3.13 38.88 8.44
C THR A 55 -4.20 38.11 7.66
N ARG A 56 -3.88 36.88 7.24
CA ARG A 56 -4.83 35.98 6.59
C ARG A 56 -5.84 35.49 7.63
N PRO A 57 -7.16 35.46 7.32
CA PRO A 57 -8.15 34.89 8.24
C PRO A 57 -7.81 33.43 8.56
N PRO A 58 -8.09 32.96 9.79
CA PRO A 58 -7.75 31.62 10.22
C PRO A 58 -8.48 30.60 9.34
N VAL A 59 -7.71 29.79 8.61
CA VAL A 59 -8.22 28.57 7.99
C VAL A 59 -8.68 27.68 9.14
N ALA A 60 -9.93 27.20 9.08
CA ALA A 60 -10.50 26.29 10.06
C ALA A 60 -9.48 25.18 10.40
N ALA A 61 -9.18 25.03 11.69
CA ALA A 61 -8.19 24.09 12.18
C ALA A 61 -8.50 22.69 11.65
N ALA A 62 -7.55 22.08 10.94
CA ALA A 62 -7.68 20.72 10.46
C ALA A 62 -7.92 19.79 11.64
N VAL A 63 -9.04 19.07 11.65
CA VAL A 63 -9.31 18.01 12.64
C VAL A 63 -8.14 17.04 12.58
N LYS A 64 -7.40 16.92 13.69
CA LYS A 64 -6.22 16.07 13.78
C LYS A 64 -6.69 14.60 13.83
N ARG A 65 -6.81 13.97 12.66
CA ARG A 65 -7.21 12.57 12.54
C ARG A 65 -6.13 11.68 13.14
N LYS A 66 -6.56 10.61 13.81
CA LYS A 66 -5.63 9.61 14.36
C LYS A 66 -5.09 8.68 13.28
N ILE A 67 -5.69 8.66 12.10
CA ILE A 67 -5.29 7.84 10.97
C ILE A 67 -5.21 8.71 9.73
N ASP A 68 -4.12 8.56 8.98
CA ASP A 68 -3.90 9.23 7.71
C ASP A 68 -3.51 8.20 6.65
N VAL A 69 -4.23 8.17 5.54
CA VAL A 69 -3.96 7.33 4.37
C VAL A 69 -3.28 8.19 3.33
N ASN A 70 -2.28 7.63 2.66
CA ASN A 70 -1.59 8.26 1.56
C ASN A 70 -1.53 7.30 0.38
N LEU A 71 -1.98 7.78 -0.78
CA LEU A 71 -2.01 7.03 -2.03
C LEU A 71 -0.92 7.60 -2.96
N PHE A 72 0.12 6.80 -3.20
CA PHE A 72 1.31 7.18 -3.97
C PHE A 72 1.11 6.94 -5.46
N ALA A 73 0.49 5.82 -5.83
CA ALA A 73 0.15 5.51 -7.20
C ALA A 73 -1.28 4.95 -7.29
N PRO A 74 -2.07 5.34 -8.31
CA PRO A 74 -1.79 6.40 -9.29
C PRO A 74 -1.94 7.80 -8.70
N ALA A 75 -1.23 8.79 -9.23
CA ALA A 75 -1.41 10.19 -8.91
C ALA A 75 -2.57 10.83 -9.72
N ASN A 76 -2.92 12.07 -9.40
CA ASN A 76 -3.94 12.80 -10.15
C ASN A 76 -3.41 13.18 -11.53
N GLY A 77 -4.17 12.85 -12.58
CA GLY A 77 -3.82 13.15 -13.97
C GLY A 77 -2.96 12.08 -14.64
N ASP A 78 -2.52 11.05 -13.91
CA ASP A 78 -1.74 9.97 -14.48
C ASP A 78 -2.51 9.22 -15.58
N ARG A 79 -1.74 8.71 -16.55
CA ARG A 79 -2.19 7.69 -17.50
C ARG A 79 -1.53 6.38 -17.15
N VAL A 80 -2.32 5.35 -16.92
CA VAL A 80 -1.84 4.00 -16.58
C VAL A 80 -2.22 3.02 -17.67
N SER A 81 -1.37 2.01 -17.89
CA SER A 81 -1.60 1.02 -18.93
C SER A 81 -2.82 0.15 -18.62
N PRO A 82 -3.69 -0.15 -19.61
CA PRO A 82 -4.79 -1.10 -19.43
C PRO A 82 -4.31 -2.55 -19.25
N THR A 83 -3.04 -2.85 -19.57
CA THR A 83 -2.45 -4.19 -19.45
C THR A 83 -1.78 -4.44 -18.09
N GLY A 84 -1.54 -3.39 -17.30
CA GLY A 84 -0.82 -3.52 -16.04
C GLY A 84 -0.49 -2.18 -15.40
N TRP A 85 -0.84 -2.01 -14.13
CA TRP A 85 -0.48 -0.83 -13.33
C TRP A 85 -0.49 -1.17 -11.84
N PHE A 86 -0.06 -0.23 -11.00
CA PHE A 86 0.02 -0.44 -9.55
C PHE A 86 -0.87 0.53 -8.78
N VAL A 87 -1.50 0.01 -7.73
CA VAL A 87 -1.97 0.82 -6.60
C VAL A 87 -0.97 0.67 -5.48
N ASP A 88 -0.48 1.79 -4.96
CA ASP A 88 0.52 1.79 -3.90
C ASP A 88 0.18 2.82 -2.83
N LEU A 89 0.05 2.37 -1.59
CA LEU A 89 -0.46 3.20 -0.50
C LEU A 89 0.16 2.85 0.85
N ALA A 90 0.07 3.81 1.76
CA ALA A 90 0.36 3.60 3.17
C ALA A 90 -0.72 4.22 4.06
N ALA A 91 -0.91 3.66 5.24
CA ALA A 91 -1.67 4.32 6.30
C ALA A 91 -0.84 4.45 7.57
N ASN A 92 -0.88 5.64 8.14
CA ASN A 92 -0.23 6.01 9.38
C ASN A 92 -1.26 6.01 10.50
N TYR A 93 -1.08 5.12 11.47
CA TYR A 93 -1.91 5.00 12.66
C TYR A 93 -1.22 5.66 13.85
N GLY A 94 -1.85 6.67 14.44
CA GLY A 94 -1.49 7.27 15.73
C GLY A 94 -1.95 6.47 16.95
N THR A 95 -2.30 5.20 16.76
CA THR A 95 -2.91 4.31 17.76
C THR A 95 -2.12 3.04 18.03
N GLY A 96 -1.03 2.80 17.30
CA GLY A 96 -0.24 1.56 17.37
C GLY A 96 -0.82 0.40 16.55
N LEU A 97 -0.03 -0.66 16.42
CA LEU A 97 -0.32 -1.79 15.52
C LEU A 97 -1.54 -2.62 15.95
N SER A 98 -1.75 -2.82 17.24
CA SER A 98 -2.86 -3.64 17.75
C SER A 98 -4.24 -3.10 17.38
N ARG A 99 -4.40 -1.78 17.26
CA ARG A 99 -5.67 -1.15 16.87
C ARG A 99 -5.95 -1.24 15.36
N THR A 100 -5.00 -1.72 14.55
CA THR A 100 -5.16 -1.78 13.09
C THR A 100 -5.89 -3.02 12.60
N GLY A 101 -6.00 -4.06 13.43
CA GLY A 101 -6.49 -5.38 13.00
C GLY A 101 -5.48 -6.19 12.17
N PHE A 102 -4.31 -5.62 11.86
CA PHE A 102 -3.29 -6.30 11.07
C PHE A 102 -2.81 -7.59 11.75
N SER A 103 -2.92 -8.70 11.02
CA SER A 103 -2.66 -10.05 11.55
C SER A 103 -1.31 -10.62 11.13
N THR A 104 -0.96 -10.53 9.85
CA THR A 104 0.30 -11.07 9.29
C THR A 104 0.65 -10.38 7.97
N PRO A 105 1.94 -10.32 7.57
CA PRO A 105 2.30 -9.93 6.23
C PRO A 105 1.57 -10.74 5.16
N GLN A 106 1.20 -10.05 4.09
CA GLN A 106 0.51 -10.62 2.95
C GLN A 106 1.46 -10.67 1.76
N LEU A 107 1.56 -11.86 1.17
CA LEU A 107 2.09 -12.09 -0.16
C LEU A 107 1.03 -12.93 -0.87
N THR A 108 0.09 -12.32 -1.57
CA THR A 108 -1.03 -13.00 -2.23
C THR A 108 -1.13 -12.58 -3.68
N GLY A 109 -1.97 -13.27 -4.45
CA GLY A 109 -2.21 -12.97 -5.85
C GLY A 109 -2.22 -14.24 -6.70
N PRO A 110 -2.60 -14.10 -7.98
CA PRO A 110 -2.49 -15.21 -8.92
C PRO A 110 -1.01 -15.55 -9.18
N ALA A 111 -0.73 -16.84 -9.39
CA ALA A 111 0.58 -17.42 -9.74
C ALA A 111 1.63 -17.50 -8.61
N ALA A 112 2.82 -18.00 -8.95
CA ALA A 112 3.93 -18.24 -8.02
C ALA A 112 4.73 -16.95 -7.77
N HIS A 113 5.16 -16.75 -6.52
CA HIS A 113 6.04 -15.64 -6.14
C HIS A 113 7.48 -16.15 -5.88
N ALA A 114 8.49 -15.38 -6.26
CA ALA A 114 9.87 -15.85 -6.40
C ALA A 114 10.57 -16.23 -5.09
N ASN A 115 10.24 -15.58 -3.96
CA ASN A 115 10.99 -15.71 -2.70
C ASN A 115 10.18 -16.28 -1.53
N ALA A 116 8.88 -16.51 -1.70
CA ALA A 116 8.00 -17.15 -0.71
C ALA A 116 6.70 -17.64 -1.38
N ALA A 117 6.11 -18.72 -0.85
CA ALA A 117 4.77 -19.15 -1.27
C ALA A 117 3.72 -18.09 -0.88
N PRO A 118 2.56 -18.02 -1.58
CA PRO A 118 1.49 -17.14 -1.16
C PRO A 118 1.07 -17.38 0.30
N ALA A 119 0.80 -16.31 1.06
CA ALA A 119 0.23 -16.41 2.39
C ALA A 119 -1.18 -17.05 2.32
N PRO A 120 -1.58 -17.89 3.29
CA PRO A 120 -2.93 -18.43 3.33
C PRO A 120 -3.99 -17.32 3.41
N GLY A 121 -4.99 -17.38 2.54
CA GLY A 121 -6.09 -16.42 2.45
C GLY A 121 -6.81 -16.50 1.10
N ALA A 122 -8.02 -15.94 1.03
CA ALA A 122 -8.72 -15.78 -0.24
C ALA A 122 -8.16 -14.55 -0.99
N PHE A 123 -8.07 -14.63 -2.31
CA PHE A 123 -7.73 -13.49 -3.16
C PHE A 123 -8.93 -13.15 -4.04
N GLY A 124 -9.51 -11.97 -3.85
CA GLY A 124 -10.70 -11.54 -4.58
C GLY A 124 -11.22 -10.19 -4.09
N PRO A 125 -12.25 -9.63 -4.73
CA PRO A 125 -12.92 -8.45 -4.21
C PRO A 125 -13.54 -8.72 -2.83
N GLY A 126 -13.47 -7.74 -1.93
CA GLY A 126 -13.95 -7.80 -0.55
C GLY A 126 -13.04 -7.01 0.40
N HIS A 127 -13.37 -7.08 1.68
CA HIS A 127 -12.48 -6.64 2.76
C HIS A 127 -11.25 -7.54 2.84
N ASP A 128 -10.10 -6.98 3.23
CA ASP A 128 -8.83 -7.69 3.34
C ASP A 128 -8.70 -8.40 4.70
N ASP A 129 -8.56 -9.72 4.71
CA ASP A 129 -8.36 -10.52 5.93
C ASP A 129 -7.12 -10.10 6.75
N LYS A 130 -6.09 -9.55 6.09
CA LYS A 130 -4.82 -9.16 6.70
C LYS A 130 -4.80 -7.68 7.05
N TRP A 131 -5.64 -6.87 6.42
CA TRP A 131 -5.85 -5.46 6.74
C TRP A 131 -7.36 -5.11 6.76
N PRO A 132 -8.10 -5.59 7.77
CA PRO A 132 -9.56 -5.63 7.76
C PRO A 132 -10.25 -4.26 7.84
N GLY A 133 -9.51 -3.19 8.14
CA GLY A 133 -10.03 -1.83 8.12
C GLY A 133 -9.96 -1.13 6.77
N LEU A 134 -9.24 -1.69 5.78
CA LEU A 134 -8.96 -1.02 4.52
C LEU A 134 -10.18 -1.04 3.58
N ILE A 135 -10.55 0.12 3.06
CA ILE A 135 -11.57 0.29 2.02
C ILE A 135 -10.89 0.88 0.78
N VAL A 136 -10.99 0.18 -0.35
CA VAL A 136 -10.49 0.62 -1.65
C VAL A 136 -11.60 0.49 -2.67
N LEU A 137 -12.01 1.60 -3.27
CA LEU A 137 -13.08 1.63 -4.28
C LEU A 137 -12.53 2.19 -5.60
N LEU A 138 -12.90 1.56 -6.71
CA LEU A 138 -12.55 2.02 -8.05
C LEU A 138 -13.83 2.18 -8.89
N SER A 139 -14.06 3.38 -9.40
CA SER A 139 -15.30 3.72 -10.12
C SER A 139 -15.58 2.88 -11.37
N THR A 140 -14.54 2.31 -11.96
CA THR A 140 -14.57 1.54 -13.22
C THR A 140 -14.38 0.04 -12.99
N ALA A 141 -14.40 -0.42 -11.74
CA ALA A 141 -14.36 -1.85 -11.43
C ALA A 141 -15.63 -2.54 -11.95
N LYS A 142 -15.45 -3.67 -12.66
CA LYS A 142 -16.56 -4.48 -13.19
C LYS A 142 -17.50 -5.00 -12.09
N ALA A 143 -16.98 -5.19 -10.88
CA ALA A 143 -17.77 -5.62 -9.73
C ALA A 143 -18.68 -4.51 -9.16
N GLY A 144 -18.56 -3.28 -9.66
CA GLY A 144 -19.32 -2.11 -9.22
C GLY A 144 -18.48 -1.11 -8.43
N SER A 145 -18.95 0.13 -8.38
CA SER A 145 -18.25 1.26 -7.72
C SER A 145 -18.20 1.13 -6.19
N GLY A 146 -19.13 0.37 -5.59
CA GLY A 146 -19.19 0.10 -4.16
C GLY A 146 -18.44 -1.15 -3.70
N GLN A 147 -17.97 -1.99 -4.62
CA GLN A 147 -17.21 -3.19 -4.27
C GLN A 147 -15.87 -2.79 -3.64
N ASN A 148 -15.61 -3.24 -2.42
CA ASN A 148 -14.31 -3.10 -1.80
C ASN A 148 -13.29 -4.00 -2.53
N LEU A 149 -12.12 -3.45 -2.84
CA LEU A 149 -11.03 -4.10 -3.57
C LEU A 149 -9.80 -4.31 -2.69
N ALA A 150 -9.89 -4.08 -1.38
CA ALA A 150 -8.77 -4.19 -0.46
C ALA A 150 -8.13 -5.60 -0.48
N ASN A 151 -8.94 -6.65 -0.62
CA ASN A 151 -8.41 -8.02 -0.67
C ASN A 151 -7.78 -8.43 -2.02
N LEU A 152 -7.62 -7.47 -2.95
CA LEU A 152 -6.83 -7.64 -4.17
C LEU A 152 -5.37 -7.21 -4.01
N PHE A 153 -4.99 -6.63 -2.87
CA PHE A 153 -3.60 -6.27 -2.64
C PHE A 153 -2.71 -7.51 -2.56
N ASN A 154 -1.52 -7.40 -3.13
CA ASN A 154 -0.58 -8.52 -3.22
C ASN A 154 0.41 -8.51 -2.06
N LEU A 155 0.83 -7.31 -1.65
CA LEU A 155 1.84 -7.10 -0.64
C LEU A 155 1.24 -6.23 0.44
N THR A 156 1.18 -6.71 1.67
CA THR A 156 0.79 -5.88 2.83
C THR A 156 1.78 -6.13 3.96
N GLY A 157 2.25 -5.07 4.61
CA GLY A 157 3.22 -5.20 5.69
C GLY A 157 3.33 -3.98 6.59
N VAL A 158 3.99 -4.18 7.74
CA VAL A 158 4.32 -3.11 8.68
C VAL A 158 5.66 -2.50 8.29
N THR A 159 5.67 -1.22 7.96
CA THR A 159 6.90 -0.49 7.57
C THR A 159 7.46 0.38 8.69
N ASN A 160 6.63 0.76 9.66
CA ASN A 160 7.07 1.48 10.85
C ASN A 160 6.28 1.00 12.07
N ARG A 161 6.99 0.69 13.16
CA ARG A 161 6.40 0.43 14.46
C ARG A 161 7.16 1.23 15.51
N SER A 162 6.46 2.14 16.18
CA SER A 162 7.00 2.93 17.28
C SER A 162 5.96 3.05 18.39
N LYS A 163 6.34 3.64 19.54
CA LYS A 163 5.46 3.71 20.72
C LYS A 163 4.15 4.44 20.37
N GLY A 164 3.05 3.68 20.39
CA GLY A 164 1.71 4.21 20.07
C GLY A 164 1.49 4.55 18.60
N LYS A 165 2.36 4.11 17.67
CA LYS A 165 2.19 4.35 16.24
C LYS A 165 2.51 3.12 15.40
N ALA A 166 1.85 3.02 14.26
CA ALA A 166 2.16 2.01 13.24
C ALA A 166 2.00 2.63 11.85
N GLN A 167 2.77 2.11 10.89
CA GLN A 167 2.53 2.33 9.48
C GLN A 167 2.33 0.97 8.82
N LEU A 168 1.23 0.86 8.09
CA LEU A 168 0.95 -0.25 7.18
C LEU A 168 1.15 0.24 5.76
N TRP A 169 1.75 -0.59 4.93
CA TRP A 169 1.95 -0.35 3.51
C TRP A 169 1.30 -1.47 2.72
N SER A 170 0.69 -1.14 1.60
CA SER A 170 0.16 -2.15 0.70
C SER A 170 0.32 -1.79 -0.78
N THR A 171 0.65 -2.79 -1.59
CA THR A 171 0.79 -2.68 -3.04
C THR A 171 -0.05 -3.73 -3.76
N TRP A 172 -0.80 -3.28 -4.77
CA TRP A 172 -1.59 -4.12 -5.67
C TRP A 172 -1.06 -3.98 -7.10
N LEU A 173 -0.68 -5.09 -7.73
CA LEU A 173 -0.46 -5.18 -9.17
C LEU A 173 -1.80 -5.47 -9.88
N VAL A 174 -2.30 -4.47 -10.58
CA VAL A 174 -3.55 -4.53 -11.33
C VAL A 174 -3.29 -5.20 -12.68
N GLY A 175 -3.52 -6.52 -12.76
CA GLY A 175 -3.15 -7.34 -13.92
C GLY A 175 -4.28 -7.67 -14.92
N ALA A 176 -5.43 -6.98 -14.91
CA ALA A 176 -6.56 -7.32 -15.79
C ALA A 176 -7.38 -6.10 -16.24
N PRO A 177 -8.03 -6.15 -17.44
CA PRO A 177 -8.90 -5.08 -17.94
C PRO A 177 -10.24 -4.96 -17.17
N ASN A 178 -10.44 -5.75 -16.11
CA ASN A 178 -11.66 -5.73 -15.27
C ASN A 178 -11.86 -4.41 -14.50
N PHE A 179 -10.91 -3.48 -14.61
CA PHE A 179 -10.85 -2.25 -13.84
C PHE A 179 -10.99 -0.99 -14.73
N GLY A 180 -11.24 -1.18 -16.03
CA GLY A 180 -11.43 -0.12 -17.01
C GLY A 180 -10.47 -0.23 -18.19
N GLN A 181 -10.92 0.21 -19.37
CA GLN A 181 -10.10 0.31 -20.57
C GLN A 181 -10.49 1.56 -21.34
N ASN A 182 -9.49 2.41 -21.65
CA ASN A 182 -9.67 3.70 -22.32
C ASN A 182 -10.71 4.61 -21.63
N VAL A 183 -10.60 4.75 -20.30
CA VAL A 183 -11.63 5.39 -19.48
C VAL A 183 -11.07 6.23 -18.33
N GLN A 184 -11.72 7.36 -18.06
CA GLN A 184 -11.43 8.16 -16.86
C GLN A 184 -11.91 7.41 -15.62
N SER A 185 -10.97 7.19 -14.71
CA SER A 185 -11.17 6.40 -13.51
C SER A 185 -10.95 7.23 -12.25
N ARG A 186 -11.58 6.81 -11.16
CA ARG A 186 -11.40 7.40 -9.84
C ARG A 186 -11.25 6.30 -8.81
N ILE A 187 -10.16 6.37 -8.05
CA ILE A 187 -9.93 5.52 -6.87
C ILE A 187 -10.16 6.33 -5.60
N LEU A 188 -10.79 5.69 -4.62
CA LEU A 188 -10.97 6.17 -3.26
C LEU A 188 -10.35 5.19 -2.29
N VAL A 189 -9.67 5.70 -1.27
CA VAL A 189 -9.09 4.88 -0.19
C VAL A 189 -9.42 5.50 1.15
N ALA A 190 -9.85 4.67 2.11
CA ALA A 190 -10.10 5.07 3.48
C ALA A 190 -9.91 3.90 4.46
N ILE A 191 -9.85 4.21 5.75
CA ILE A 191 -9.93 3.24 6.85
C ILE A 191 -11.30 3.35 7.51
N ALA A 192 -11.99 2.22 7.63
CA ALA A 192 -13.26 2.12 8.35
C ALA A 192 -13.12 2.62 9.79
N ALA A 193 -14.17 3.26 10.31
CA ALA A 193 -14.25 3.51 11.74
C ALA A 193 -14.37 2.20 12.52
N ASP A 194 -14.02 2.25 13.81
CA ASP A 194 -14.35 1.20 14.78
C ASP A 194 -15.85 1.36 15.11
N LYS A 195 -16.69 0.63 14.37
CA LYS A 195 -18.15 0.71 14.39
C LYS A 195 -18.73 -0.18 15.48
N ASN A 196 -18.06 -1.27 15.81
CA ASN A 196 -18.51 -2.22 16.84
C ASN A 196 -17.98 -1.86 18.25
N GLY A 197 -17.03 -0.91 18.36
CA GLY A 197 -16.50 -0.42 19.63
C GLY A 197 -15.47 -1.34 20.30
N ASN A 198 -14.93 -2.34 19.59
CA ASN A 198 -13.96 -3.32 20.11
C ASN A 198 -12.55 -2.72 20.31
N GLY A 199 -12.32 -1.48 19.88
CA GLY A 199 -11.02 -0.85 19.95
C GLY A 199 -10.12 -1.14 18.75
N VAL A 200 -10.63 -1.71 17.67
CA VAL A 200 -9.89 -2.10 16.46
C VAL A 200 -10.58 -1.49 15.23
N PHE A 201 -9.79 -1.03 14.26
CA PHE A 201 -10.31 -0.52 13.00
C PHE A 201 -10.41 -1.67 11.99
N ASP A 202 -11.34 -2.60 12.20
CA ASP A 202 -11.52 -3.83 11.42
C ASP A 202 -12.91 -3.99 10.78
N ASP A 203 -13.73 -2.92 10.78
CA ASP A 203 -15.11 -2.95 10.30
C ASP A 203 -15.28 -2.57 8.81
N ALA A 204 -14.29 -2.78 7.94
CA ALA A 204 -14.50 -2.52 6.50
C ALA A 204 -15.49 -3.53 5.91
N PRO A 205 -16.45 -3.10 5.07
CA PRO A 205 -17.40 -4.02 4.47
C PRO A 205 -16.82 -4.61 3.18
N ASP A 206 -17.40 -5.73 2.73
CA ASP A 206 -17.16 -6.23 1.37
C ASP A 206 -17.70 -5.28 0.31
N VAL A 207 -18.84 -4.65 0.58
CA VAL A 207 -19.50 -3.69 -0.31
C VAL A 207 -19.91 -2.48 0.50
N VAL A 208 -19.44 -1.30 0.10
CA VAL A 208 -19.89 -0.03 0.68
C VAL A 208 -21.28 0.29 0.11
N PRO A 209 -22.30 0.51 0.95
CA PRO A 209 -23.63 0.88 0.48
C PRO A 209 -23.63 2.22 -0.25
N ASP A 210 -24.42 2.34 -1.31
CA ASP A 210 -24.81 3.62 -1.91
C ASP A 210 -25.85 4.29 -1.00
N ALA A 211 -25.39 5.27 -0.22
CA ALA A 211 -26.17 5.87 0.86
C ALA A 211 -27.06 7.01 0.37
N ASP A 212 -26.68 7.68 -0.73
CA ASP A 212 -27.47 8.77 -1.31
C ASP A 212 -28.30 8.34 -2.54
N GLY A 213 -28.11 7.10 -3.01
CA GLY A 213 -28.95 6.47 -4.03
C GLY A 213 -28.68 7.01 -5.44
N ASP A 214 -27.50 7.59 -5.68
CA ASP A 214 -27.13 8.18 -6.98
C ASP A 214 -26.55 7.15 -7.98
N GLY A 215 -26.41 5.89 -7.55
CA GLY A 215 -25.89 4.76 -8.33
C GLY A 215 -24.36 4.70 -8.37
N ILE A 216 -23.64 5.61 -7.72
CA ILE A 216 -22.18 5.68 -7.72
C ILE A 216 -21.64 5.87 -6.32
N VAL A 217 -21.07 4.80 -5.75
CA VAL A 217 -20.41 4.90 -4.46
C VAL A 217 -19.17 5.81 -4.54
N GLY A 218 -19.16 6.80 -3.66
CA GLY A 218 -18.24 7.91 -3.67
C GLY A 218 -17.86 8.41 -2.27
N THR A 219 -17.40 9.66 -2.22
CA THR A 219 -16.96 10.28 -0.97
C THR A 219 -18.13 10.53 0.00
N ARG A 220 -19.35 10.72 -0.49
CA ARG A 220 -20.53 10.91 0.37
C ARG A 220 -20.89 9.61 1.08
N ASP A 221 -20.88 8.51 0.35
CA ASP A 221 -21.15 7.17 0.88
C ASP A 221 -20.11 6.73 1.89
N LEU A 222 -18.82 6.97 1.64
CA LEU A 222 -17.78 6.69 2.63
C LEU A 222 -17.93 7.54 3.90
N LYS A 223 -18.38 8.79 3.79
CA LYS A 223 -18.67 9.62 4.97
C LYS A 223 -19.89 9.11 5.72
N ALA A 224 -20.96 8.73 5.01
CA ALA A 224 -22.17 8.17 5.60
C ALA A 224 -21.90 6.81 6.26
N PHE A 225 -21.04 5.99 5.65
CA PHE A 225 -20.59 4.72 6.20
C PHE A 225 -19.84 4.90 7.53
N GLY A 226 -19.05 5.96 7.65
CA GLY A 226 -18.22 6.27 8.82
C GLY A 226 -16.80 5.74 8.67
N VAL A 227 -15.85 6.65 8.41
CA VAL A 227 -14.42 6.36 8.26
C VAL A 227 -13.60 7.09 9.32
N ALA A 228 -12.50 6.47 9.77
CA ALA A 228 -11.61 7.03 10.79
C ALA A 228 -10.42 7.83 10.21
N SER A 229 -10.17 7.72 8.90
CA SER A 229 -9.10 8.42 8.19
C SER A 229 -9.60 9.61 7.36
N ASN A 230 -8.68 10.31 6.69
CA ASN A 230 -9.01 11.04 5.45
C ASN A 230 -9.51 10.04 4.38
N ILE A 231 -10.24 10.57 3.40
CA ILE A 231 -10.60 9.83 2.19
C ILE A 231 -9.64 10.30 1.10
N GLU A 232 -8.64 9.48 0.80
CA GLU A 232 -7.77 9.73 -0.35
C GLU A 232 -8.55 9.51 -1.63
N ARG A 233 -8.30 10.38 -2.61
CA ARG A 233 -8.97 10.36 -3.89
C ARG A 233 -7.98 10.69 -4.99
N ARG A 234 -7.96 9.85 -6.02
CA ARG A 234 -7.17 10.10 -7.23
C ARG A 234 -8.03 9.92 -8.47
N LYS A 235 -7.86 10.83 -9.43
CA LYS A 235 -8.46 10.75 -10.78
C LYS A 235 -7.34 10.51 -11.77
N PHE A 236 -7.46 9.46 -12.56
CA PHE A 236 -6.45 9.04 -13.52
C PHE A 236 -7.13 8.38 -14.71
N PHE A 237 -6.42 8.18 -15.80
CA PHE A 237 -6.95 7.58 -17.02
C PHE A 237 -6.33 6.20 -17.22
N ILE A 238 -7.15 5.19 -17.48
CA ILE A 238 -6.67 3.85 -17.82
C ILE A 238 -6.70 3.72 -19.33
N GLY A 239 -5.55 3.70 -19.98
CA GLY A 239 -5.44 3.68 -21.44
C GLY A 239 -4.03 3.98 -21.93
N SER A 240 -3.84 3.78 -23.23
CA SER A 240 -2.60 4.09 -23.97
C SER A 240 -2.39 5.57 -24.18
#